data_AF-A0A923ZFN4-F1
#
_entry.id   AF-A0A923ZFN4-F1
#
_cell.length_a   1.000
_cell.length_b   1.000
_cell.length_c   1.000
_cell.angle_alpha   90.00
_cell.angle_beta   90.00
_cell.angle_gamma   90.00
#
_symmetry.space_group_name_H-M   'P 1'
#
loop_
_entity.id
_entity.type
_entity.pdbx_description
1 polymer ?
#
loop_
_entity_poly.entity_id
_entity_poly.type
_entity_poly.pdbx_seq_one_letter_code
_entity_poly.pdbx_strand_id
1 'polypeptide(L)'
;MTSFYLGLALALALTLNVRSPWLRAIGSLVAVAAMTLMAWSIILANRDGTFAAVAAGNSTPTILNVAAGILIVGALLILVAIPRLFRRDAGIVPPRSTVAAYGHLTRALHWASAILIIAAFTMGLFTAILPESRPERAEFLATHMAIGGAIFLLTMARLFERLVRPAPPTAGAAQGGHFLLYCLLIAISLTGLALATAPIPLLGLSLPNLPPSPIAEPLHRIVLPILLALLFAAHLGGAVKAIGRMAR
;
A
#
# COMPACT_ATOMS: atom_id res chain seq x y z
N MET A 1 1.33 -9.90 14.26
CA MET A 1 0.46 -9.10 13.36
C MET A 1 0.56 -9.37 11.85
N THR A 2 1.70 -9.77 11.27
CA THR A 2 1.92 -9.90 9.80
C THR A 2 0.83 -10.64 9.03
N SER A 3 0.43 -11.85 9.46
CA SER A 3 -0.56 -12.67 8.75
C SER A 3 -1.91 -11.98 8.57
N PHE A 4 -2.30 -11.12 9.52
CA PHE A 4 -3.52 -10.32 9.42
C PHE A 4 -3.46 -9.35 8.23
N TYR A 5 -2.38 -8.59 8.08
CA TYR A 5 -2.24 -7.63 6.98
C TYR A 5 -2.15 -8.31 5.61
N LEU A 6 -1.45 -9.45 5.53
CA LEU A 6 -1.36 -10.24 4.29
C LEU A 6 -2.73 -10.84 3.92
N GLY A 7 -3.45 -11.39 4.90
CA GLY A 7 -4.80 -11.91 4.72
C GLY A 7 -5.81 -10.83 4.34
N LEU A 8 -5.75 -9.66 4.98
CA LEU A 8 -6.57 -8.50 4.67
C LEU A 8 -6.32 -8.01 3.24
N ALA A 9 -5.05 -7.86 2.84
CA ALA A 9 -4.69 -7.44 1.50
C ALA A 9 -5.18 -8.44 0.44
N LEU A 10 -5.04 -9.74 0.69
CA LEU A 10 -5.55 -10.78 -0.20
C LEU A 10 -7.07 -10.75 -0.29
N ALA A 11 -7.77 -10.71 0.85
CA ALA A 11 -9.23 -10.70 0.88
C ALA A 11 -9.82 -9.50 0.12
N LEU A 12 -9.28 -8.30 0.35
CA LEU A 12 -9.67 -7.09 -0.37
C LEU A 12 -9.30 -7.17 -1.85
N ALA A 13 -8.09 -7.63 -2.20
CA ALA A 13 -7.68 -7.79 -3.58
C ALA A 13 -8.57 -8.76 -4.37
N LEU A 14 -9.10 -9.81 -3.72
CA LEU A 14 -10.02 -10.74 -4.37
C LEU A 14 -11.43 -10.16 -4.47
N THR A 15 -11.99 -9.68 -3.36
CA THR A 15 -13.38 -9.19 -3.29
C THR A 15 -13.63 -7.95 -4.14
N LEU A 16 -12.65 -7.07 -4.33
CA LEU A 16 -12.81 -5.87 -5.18
C LEU A 16 -12.86 -6.19 -6.68
N ASN A 17 -12.50 -7.41 -7.10
CA ASN A 17 -12.40 -7.80 -8.51
C ASN A 17 -13.44 -8.83 -8.97
N VAL A 18 -14.39 -9.21 -8.10
CA VAL A 18 -15.45 -10.17 -8.44
C VAL A 18 -16.65 -9.52 -9.14
N ARG A 19 -17.38 -10.34 -9.91
CA ARG A 19 -18.60 -9.92 -10.60
C ARG A 19 -19.77 -9.63 -9.65
N SER A 20 -19.86 -10.34 -8.53
CA SER A 20 -20.93 -10.15 -7.55
C SER A 20 -20.86 -8.75 -6.91
N PRO A 21 -21.92 -7.92 -7.02
CA PRO A 21 -21.96 -6.61 -6.38
C PRO A 21 -21.96 -6.72 -4.85
N TRP A 22 -22.57 -7.78 -4.30
CA TRP A 22 -22.57 -8.05 -2.86
C TRP A 22 -21.16 -8.27 -2.31
N LEU A 23 -20.37 -9.13 -2.97
CA LEU A 23 -19.00 -9.38 -2.53
C LEU A 23 -18.12 -8.12 -2.66
N ARG A 24 -18.31 -7.29 -3.69
CA ARG A 24 -17.62 -6.00 -3.79
C ARG A 24 -18.01 -5.04 -2.68
N ALA A 25 -19.29 -5.00 -2.32
CA ALA A 25 -19.80 -4.17 -1.22
C ALA A 25 -19.20 -4.61 0.12
N ILE A 26 -19.17 -5.93 0.39
CA ILE A 26 -18.50 -6.48 1.58
C ILE A 26 -17.02 -6.10 1.61
N GLY A 27 -16.29 -6.29 0.50
CA GLY A 27 -14.89 -5.88 0.38
C GLY A 27 -14.70 -4.37 0.64
N SER A 28 -15.60 -3.55 0.13
CA SER A 28 -15.59 -2.09 0.36
C SER A 28 -15.83 -1.74 1.83
N LEU A 29 -16.74 -2.43 2.52
CA LEU A 29 -16.96 -2.25 3.96
C LEU A 29 -15.76 -2.68 4.79
N VAL A 30 -15.11 -3.79 4.42
CA VAL A 30 -13.85 -4.24 5.06
C VAL A 30 -12.75 -3.20 4.86
N ALA A 31 -12.63 -2.62 3.66
CA ALA A 31 -11.66 -1.54 3.40
C ALA A 31 -11.97 -0.29 4.24
N VAL A 32 -13.24 0.12 4.32
CA VAL A 32 -13.69 1.23 5.17
C VAL A 32 -13.34 0.97 6.64
N ALA A 33 -13.60 -0.23 7.15
CA ALA A 33 -13.27 -0.61 8.52
C ALA A 33 -11.74 -0.54 8.77
N ALA A 34 -10.92 -1.10 7.86
CA ALA A 34 -9.47 -1.06 7.98
C ALA A 34 -8.92 0.38 7.97
N MET A 35 -9.42 1.23 7.06
CA MET A 35 -9.02 2.64 6.98
C MET A 35 -9.44 3.40 8.23
N THR A 36 -10.64 3.13 8.75
CA THR A 36 -11.15 3.75 9.98
C THR A 36 -10.34 3.34 11.20
N LEU A 37 -9.99 2.06 11.34
CA LEU A 37 -9.16 1.56 12.44
C LEU A 37 -7.74 2.17 12.40
N MET A 38 -7.17 2.31 11.21
CA MET A 38 -5.86 2.94 11.04
C MET A 38 -5.89 4.43 11.38
N ALA A 39 -6.91 5.16 10.92
CA ALA A 39 -7.10 6.56 11.28
C ALA A 39 -7.37 6.72 12.80
N TRP A 40 -8.16 5.82 13.38
CA TRP A 40 -8.45 5.80 14.81
C TRP A 40 -7.19 5.57 15.64
N SER A 41 -6.31 4.66 15.24
CA SER A 41 -5.00 4.45 15.90
C SER A 41 -4.17 5.73 15.95
N ILE A 42 -4.13 6.50 14.85
CA ILE A 42 -3.44 7.79 14.80
C ILE A 42 -4.10 8.82 15.73
N ILE A 43 -5.44 8.87 15.76
CA ILE A 43 -6.18 9.76 16.66
C ILE A 43 -5.91 9.40 18.13
N LEU A 44 -5.86 8.11 18.47
CA LEU A 44 -5.50 7.64 19.81
C LEU A 44 -4.09 8.10 20.20
N ALA A 45 -3.12 8.02 19.29
CA ALA A 45 -1.75 8.46 19.55
C ALA A 45 -1.63 9.98 19.83
N ASN A 46 -2.60 10.80 19.38
CA ASN A 46 -2.69 12.20 19.80
C ASN A 46 -3.23 12.34 21.24
N ARG A 47 -4.12 11.43 21.65
CA ARG A 47 -4.85 11.50 22.93
C ARG A 47 -4.10 10.84 24.08
N ASP A 48 -3.31 9.82 23.81
CA ASP A 48 -2.57 9.06 24.82
C ASP A 48 -1.17 9.64 25.13
N GLY A 49 -0.85 10.80 24.55
CA GLY A 49 0.43 11.48 24.74
C GLY A 49 1.58 10.96 23.88
N THR A 50 1.37 9.92 23.05
CA THR A 50 2.41 9.37 22.17
C THR A 50 2.98 10.43 21.23
N PHE A 51 2.12 11.24 20.59
CA PHE A 51 2.59 12.32 19.70
C PHE A 51 3.15 13.51 20.48
N ALA A 52 2.63 13.79 21.67
CA ALA A 52 3.13 14.87 22.53
C ALA A 52 4.56 14.61 23.05
N ALA A 53 4.95 13.33 23.17
CA ALA A 53 6.30 12.93 23.57
C ALA A 53 7.35 13.06 22.44
N VAL A 54 6.94 13.34 21.21
CA VAL A 54 7.86 13.48 20.07
C VAL A 54 8.50 14.87 20.08
N ALA A 55 9.80 14.94 19.76
CA ALA A 55 10.54 16.21 19.73
C ALA A 55 9.88 17.24 18.78
N ALA A 56 9.82 18.50 19.22
CA ALA A 56 9.09 19.59 18.56
C ALA A 56 9.49 19.89 17.09
N GLY A 57 10.68 19.47 16.65
CA GLY A 57 11.14 19.61 15.26
C GLY A 57 10.77 18.45 14.33
N ASN A 58 10.18 17.37 14.84
CA ASN A 58 9.83 16.20 14.03
C ASN A 58 8.41 16.35 13.47
N SER A 59 8.29 16.40 12.14
CA SER A 59 7.01 16.56 11.43
C SER A 59 6.20 15.27 11.29
N THR A 60 6.71 14.12 11.75
CA THR A 60 6.04 12.82 11.58
C THR A 60 4.64 12.76 12.21
N PRO A 61 4.39 13.29 13.43
CA PRO A 61 3.04 13.39 13.97
C PRO A 61 2.08 14.18 13.06
N THR A 62 2.53 15.29 12.48
CA THR A 62 1.75 16.08 11.53
C THR A 62 1.44 15.28 10.26
N ILE A 63 2.43 14.58 9.70
CA ILE A 63 2.24 13.73 8.51
C ILE A 63 1.24 12.61 8.80
N LEU A 64 1.33 11.96 9.96
CA LEU A 64 0.38 10.93 10.38
C LEU A 64 -1.03 11.51 10.53
N ASN A 65 -1.20 12.70 11.12
CA ASN A 65 -2.50 13.35 11.22
C ASN A 65 -3.11 13.68 9.85
N VAL A 66 -2.29 14.16 8.89
CA VAL A 66 -2.72 14.34 7.50
C VAL A 66 -3.13 13.01 6.88
N ALA A 67 -2.36 11.94 7.09
CA ALA A 67 -2.70 10.60 6.62
C ALA A 67 -4.03 10.10 7.21
N ALA A 68 -4.29 10.32 8.50
CA ALA A 68 -5.57 9.99 9.13
C ALA A 68 -6.74 10.74 8.47
N GLY A 69 -6.58 12.04 8.17
CA GLY A 69 -7.58 12.80 7.41
C GLY A 69 -7.85 12.22 6.03
N ILE A 70 -6.80 11.87 5.28
CA ILE A 70 -6.92 11.23 3.96
C ILE A 70 -7.65 9.88 4.05
N LEU A 71 -7.34 9.07 5.07
CA LEU A 71 -7.98 7.78 5.30
C LEU A 71 -9.47 7.95 5.63
N ILE A 72 -9.83 8.93 6.46
CA ILE A 72 -11.24 9.22 6.78
C ILE A 72 -12.00 9.65 5.53
N VAL A 73 -11.45 10.59 4.75
CA VAL A 73 -12.07 11.04 3.49
C VAL A 73 -12.22 9.87 2.52
N GLY A 74 -11.17 9.06 2.34
CA GLY A 74 -11.21 7.87 1.49
C GLY A 74 -12.27 6.86 1.94
N ALA A 75 -12.39 6.60 3.24
CA ALA A 75 -13.41 5.72 3.80
C ALA A 75 -14.84 6.24 3.53
N LEU A 76 -15.08 7.54 3.72
CA LEU A 76 -16.36 8.17 3.40
C LEU A 76 -16.69 8.10 1.91
N LEU A 77 -15.72 8.35 1.04
CA LEU A 77 -15.90 8.24 -0.41
C LEU A 77 -16.25 6.82 -0.85
N ILE A 78 -15.61 5.80 -0.26
CA ILE A 78 -15.94 4.40 -0.52
C ILE A 78 -17.37 4.11 -0.04
N LEU A 79 -17.73 4.53 1.18
CA LEU A 79 -19.05 4.32 1.76
C LEU A 79 -20.17 4.90 0.87
N VAL A 80 -20.00 6.14 0.40
CA VAL A 80 -20.93 6.81 -0.52
C VAL A 80 -20.99 6.13 -1.89
N ALA A 81 -19.92 5.45 -2.32
CA ALA A 81 -19.87 4.74 -3.59
C ALA A 81 -20.57 3.37 -3.56
N ILE A 82 -20.79 2.75 -2.38
CA ILE A 82 -21.36 1.40 -2.26
C ILE A 82 -22.70 1.23 -3.01
N PRO A 83 -23.70 2.14 -2.91
CA PRO A 83 -24.96 1.97 -3.63
C PRO A 83 -24.78 1.89 -5.16
N ARG A 84 -23.72 2.53 -5.70
CA ARG A 84 -23.41 2.49 -7.14
C ARG A 84 -22.92 1.12 -7.60
N LEU A 85 -22.42 0.29 -6.69
CA LEU A 85 -21.94 -1.07 -7.01
C LEU A 85 -23.07 -1.99 -7.46
N PHE A 86 -24.30 -1.75 -6.97
CA PHE A 86 -25.50 -2.53 -7.29
C PHE A 86 -26.21 -2.08 -8.56
N ARG A 87 -25.92 -0.85 -9.03
CA ARG A 87 -26.50 -0.29 -10.26
C ARG A 87 -25.64 -0.53 -11.49
N ARG A 88 -24.40 -1.00 -11.30
CA ARG A 88 -23.44 -1.24 -12.38
C ARG A 88 -23.29 -2.73 -12.63
N ASP A 89 -23.56 -3.14 -13.85
CA ASP A 89 -23.15 -4.45 -14.33
C ASP A 89 -21.62 -4.48 -14.44
N ALA A 90 -21.00 -5.28 -13.58
CA ALA A 90 -19.58 -5.55 -13.70
C ALA A 90 -19.37 -6.41 -14.94
N GLY A 91 -18.72 -5.83 -15.95
CA GLY A 91 -18.27 -6.55 -17.14
C GLY A 91 -17.40 -7.76 -16.77
N ILE A 92 -17.35 -8.74 -17.67
CA ILE A 92 -16.55 -9.95 -17.47
C ILE A 92 -15.07 -9.55 -17.46
N VAL A 93 -14.41 -9.84 -16.35
CA VAL A 93 -12.95 -9.67 -16.23
C VAL A 93 -12.30 -10.93 -16.82
N PRO A 94 -11.36 -10.79 -17.75
CA PRO A 94 -10.74 -11.97 -18.34
C PRO A 94 -9.87 -12.70 -17.28
N PRO A 95 -9.76 -14.03 -17.34
CA PRO A 95 -8.89 -14.79 -16.44
C PRO A 95 -7.41 -14.36 -16.51
N ARG A 96 -6.97 -13.96 -17.71
CA ARG A 96 -5.61 -13.49 -18.01
C ARG A 96 -5.69 -12.15 -18.73
N SER A 97 -4.64 -11.34 -18.61
CA SER A 97 -4.54 -10.05 -19.30
C SER A 97 -4.56 -10.21 -20.82
N THR A 98 -5.17 -9.24 -21.49
CA THR A 98 -5.24 -9.10 -22.95
C THR A 98 -4.79 -7.68 -23.31
N VAL A 99 -4.65 -7.41 -24.62
CA VAL A 99 -4.39 -6.05 -25.11
C VAL A 99 -5.55 -5.07 -24.84
N ALA A 100 -6.75 -5.59 -24.55
CA ALA A 100 -7.94 -4.79 -24.28
C ALA A 100 -8.18 -4.57 -22.78
N ALA A 101 -7.82 -5.52 -21.92
CA ALA A 101 -8.12 -5.46 -20.50
C ALA A 101 -7.13 -6.23 -19.62
N TYR A 102 -6.89 -5.70 -18.41
CA TYR A 102 -6.16 -6.42 -17.37
C TYR A 102 -6.98 -7.57 -16.80
N GLY A 103 -6.35 -8.73 -16.64
CA GLY A 103 -6.99 -9.93 -16.10
C GLY A 103 -7.11 -9.93 -14.58
N HIS A 104 -7.76 -10.97 -14.05
CA HIS A 104 -7.97 -11.14 -12.62
C HIS A 104 -6.66 -11.11 -11.80
N LEU A 105 -5.63 -11.82 -12.25
CA LEU A 105 -4.35 -11.89 -11.53
C LEU A 105 -3.65 -10.53 -11.43
N THR A 106 -3.52 -9.80 -12.54
CA THR A 106 -2.87 -8.47 -12.55
C THR A 106 -3.57 -7.48 -11.63
N ARG A 107 -4.90 -7.51 -11.66
CA ARG A 107 -5.71 -6.66 -10.79
C ARG A 107 -5.55 -7.04 -9.33
N ALA A 108 -5.58 -8.34 -9.00
CA ALA A 108 -5.38 -8.82 -7.64
C ALA A 108 -3.99 -8.44 -7.11
N LEU A 109 -2.92 -8.66 -7.91
CA LEU A 109 -1.57 -8.25 -7.54
C LEU A 109 -1.48 -6.73 -7.32
N HIS A 110 -2.09 -5.93 -8.19
CA HIS A 110 -2.12 -4.47 -8.05
C HIS A 110 -2.79 -4.03 -6.75
N TRP A 111 -4.00 -4.53 -6.46
CA TRP A 111 -4.73 -4.18 -5.25
C TRP A 111 -4.03 -4.67 -3.98
N ALA A 112 -3.50 -5.88 -3.98
CA ALA A 112 -2.71 -6.40 -2.86
C ALA A 112 -1.49 -5.51 -2.58
N SER A 113 -0.74 -5.11 -3.62
CA SER A 113 0.34 -4.14 -3.46
C SER A 113 -0.14 -2.82 -2.88
N ALA A 114 -1.20 -2.22 -3.44
CA ALA A 114 -1.69 -0.91 -3.01
C ALA A 114 -2.08 -0.92 -1.52
N ILE A 115 -2.79 -1.96 -1.08
CA ILE A 115 -3.21 -2.11 0.32
C ILE A 115 -2.01 -2.27 1.24
N LEU A 116 -1.06 -3.14 0.90
CA LEU A 116 0.14 -3.35 1.70
C LEU A 116 1.04 -2.11 1.73
N ILE A 117 1.15 -1.35 0.63
CA ILE A 117 1.90 -0.10 0.59
C ILE A 117 1.30 0.93 1.55
N ILE A 118 -0.03 1.12 1.54
CA ILE A 118 -0.69 2.05 2.45
C ILE A 118 -0.46 1.65 3.92
N ALA A 119 -0.58 0.35 4.22
CA ALA A 119 -0.32 -0.18 5.56
C ALA A 119 1.15 0.00 5.98
N ALA A 120 2.11 -0.41 5.15
CA ALA A 120 3.54 -0.32 5.44
C ALA A 120 4.01 1.12 5.58
N PHE A 121 3.53 2.03 4.73
CA PHE A 121 3.89 3.45 4.77
C PHE A 121 3.44 4.09 6.09
N THR A 122 2.17 3.88 6.46
CA THR A 122 1.63 4.41 7.72
C THR A 122 2.32 3.80 8.93
N MET A 123 2.57 2.48 8.89
CA MET A 123 3.27 1.75 9.95
C MET A 123 4.73 2.20 10.10
N GLY A 124 5.44 2.48 9.00
CA GLY A 124 6.82 2.96 9.03
C GLY A 124 6.96 4.36 9.64
N LEU A 125 5.99 5.24 9.37
CA LEU A 125 5.91 6.54 10.06
C LEU A 125 5.62 6.36 11.55
N PHE A 126 4.74 5.42 11.90
CA PHE A 126 4.39 5.14 13.30
C PHE A 126 5.58 4.56 14.09
N THR A 127 6.31 3.59 13.54
CA THR A 127 7.51 3.03 14.18
C THR A 127 8.64 4.05 14.34
N ALA A 128 8.70 5.07 13.47
CA ALA A 128 9.70 6.12 13.54
C ALA A 128 9.51 7.08 14.72
N ILE A 129 8.30 7.19 15.27
CA ILE A 129 7.99 8.06 16.42
C ILE A 129 7.83 7.29 17.73
N LEU A 130 7.60 5.98 17.69
CA LEU A 130 7.55 5.18 18.90
C LEU A 130 8.95 5.12 19.55
N PRO A 131 9.07 5.42 20.85
CA PRO A 131 10.31 5.24 21.60
C PRO A 131 10.78 3.77 21.56
N GLU A 132 12.09 3.54 21.57
CA GLU A 132 12.66 2.19 21.59
C GLU A 132 12.24 1.38 22.82
N SER A 133 11.90 2.05 23.92
CA SER A 133 11.41 1.44 25.15
C SER A 133 9.97 0.91 25.07
N ARG A 134 9.19 1.30 24.05
CA ARG A 134 7.80 0.83 23.90
C ARG A 134 7.79 -0.62 23.36
N PRO A 135 7.20 -1.59 24.09
CA PRO A 135 7.21 -2.99 23.67
C PRO A 135 6.51 -3.21 22.34
N GLU A 136 5.45 -2.45 22.04
CA GLU A 136 4.71 -2.55 20.77
C GLU A 136 5.56 -2.18 19.54
N ARG A 137 6.60 -1.36 19.71
CA ARG A 137 7.46 -0.91 18.61
C ARG A 137 8.13 -2.10 17.91
N ALA A 138 8.58 -3.09 18.67
CA ALA A 138 9.25 -4.26 18.13
C ALA A 138 8.31 -5.07 17.21
N GLU A 139 7.05 -5.26 17.62
CA GLU A 139 6.06 -5.97 16.79
C GLU A 139 5.70 -5.16 15.53
N PHE A 140 5.51 -3.84 15.66
CA PHE A 140 5.25 -2.98 14.50
C PHE A 140 6.43 -2.97 13.52
N LEU A 141 7.67 -2.92 14.01
CA LEU A 141 8.86 -2.94 13.16
C LEU A 141 9.01 -4.29 12.45
N ALA A 142 8.85 -5.40 13.17
CA ALA A 142 8.87 -6.74 12.58
C ALA A 142 7.78 -6.91 11.50
N THR A 143 6.58 -6.39 11.78
CA THR A 143 5.46 -6.41 10.83
C THR A 143 5.74 -5.53 9.62
N HIS A 144 6.29 -4.33 9.81
CA HIS A 144 6.67 -3.42 8.72
C HIS A 144 7.71 -4.06 7.79
N MET A 145 8.75 -4.67 8.36
CA MET A 145 9.78 -5.39 7.60
C MET A 145 9.18 -6.54 6.77
N ALA A 146 8.31 -7.36 7.38
CA ALA A 146 7.67 -8.48 6.69
C ALA A 146 6.73 -8.01 5.57
N ILE A 147 5.94 -6.95 5.79
CA ILE A 147 5.10 -6.35 4.73
C ILE A 147 5.96 -5.74 3.63
N GLY A 148 7.07 -5.07 3.96
CA GLY A 148 8.04 -4.55 2.99
C GLY A 148 8.64 -5.64 2.10
N GLY A 149 8.96 -6.80 2.69
CA GLY A 149 9.35 -8.00 1.96
C GLY A 149 8.24 -8.56 1.06
N ALA A 150 6.99 -8.58 1.53
CA ALA A 150 5.85 -8.99 0.73
C ALA A 150 5.60 -8.05 -0.47
N ILE A 151 5.75 -6.73 -0.27
CA ILE A 151 5.67 -5.73 -1.36
C ILE A 151 6.77 -5.97 -2.40
N PHE A 152 7.99 -6.32 -1.97
CA PHE A 152 9.07 -6.67 -2.89
C PHE A 152 8.69 -7.87 -3.77
N LEU A 153 8.25 -8.98 -3.15
CA LEU A 153 7.84 -10.18 -3.89
C LEU A 153 6.65 -9.92 -4.82
N LEU A 154 5.65 -9.16 -4.36
CA LEU A 154 4.53 -8.74 -5.21
C LEU A 154 4.99 -7.86 -6.38
N THR A 155 5.97 -6.99 -6.16
CA THR A 155 6.53 -6.14 -7.21
C THR A 155 7.24 -6.99 -8.26
N MET A 156 8.03 -8.00 -7.83
CA MET A 156 8.64 -8.97 -8.74
C MET A 156 7.60 -9.77 -9.52
N ALA A 157 6.55 -10.26 -8.84
CA ALA A 157 5.46 -10.98 -9.48
C ALA A 157 4.71 -10.10 -10.50
N ARG A 158 4.51 -8.82 -10.20
CA ARG A 158 3.88 -7.84 -11.12
C ARG A 158 4.74 -7.55 -12.34
N LEU A 159 6.06 -7.40 -12.16
CA LEU A 159 6.98 -7.24 -13.29
C LEU A 159 6.98 -8.49 -14.17
N PHE A 160 7.07 -9.67 -13.56
CA PHE A 160 6.99 -10.93 -14.29
C PHE A 160 5.67 -11.04 -15.07
N GLU A 161 4.53 -10.76 -14.44
CA GLU A 161 3.23 -10.79 -15.12
C GLU A 161 3.18 -9.79 -16.30
N ARG A 162 3.69 -8.57 -16.10
CA ARG A 162 3.73 -7.55 -17.16
C ARG A 162 4.65 -7.93 -18.33
N LEU A 163 5.69 -8.71 -18.10
CA LEU A 163 6.62 -9.17 -19.13
C LEU A 163 6.05 -10.34 -19.95
N VAL A 164 5.34 -11.26 -19.29
CA VAL A 164 4.85 -12.49 -19.95
C VAL A 164 3.41 -12.40 -20.45
N ARG A 165 2.69 -11.32 -20.13
CA ARG A 165 1.30 -11.12 -20.54
C ARG A 165 1.12 -9.86 -21.37
N PRO A 166 0.23 -9.88 -22.38
CA PRO A 166 -0.15 -8.65 -23.06
C PRO A 166 -0.85 -7.71 -22.08
N ALA A 167 -0.59 -6.42 -22.23
CA ALA A 167 -1.18 -5.38 -21.41
C ALA A 167 -1.79 -4.30 -22.31
N PRO A 168 -2.88 -3.63 -21.86
CA PRO A 168 -3.37 -2.44 -22.53
C PRO A 168 -2.25 -1.40 -22.75
N PRO A 169 -2.21 -0.75 -23.93
CA PRO A 169 -1.17 0.21 -24.23
C PRO A 169 -1.23 1.39 -23.26
N THR A 170 -0.07 1.74 -22.72
CA THR A 170 0.12 2.91 -21.86
C THR A 170 1.16 3.80 -22.51
N ALA A 171 0.89 5.10 -22.65
CA ALA A 171 1.80 6.04 -23.29
C ALA A 171 2.04 7.28 -22.43
N GLY A 172 3.15 7.98 -22.70
CA GLY A 172 3.50 9.25 -22.08
C GLY A 172 3.69 9.15 -20.56
N ALA A 173 3.19 10.14 -19.83
CA ALA A 173 3.37 10.27 -18.38
C ALA A 173 2.91 9.04 -17.58
N ALA A 174 1.88 8.33 -18.05
CA ALA A 174 1.40 7.12 -17.37
C ALA A 174 2.41 5.96 -17.45
N GLN A 175 3.10 5.80 -18.59
CA GLN A 175 4.13 4.78 -18.74
C GLN A 175 5.35 5.10 -17.89
N GLY A 176 5.82 6.35 -17.93
CA GLY A 176 6.94 6.82 -17.11
C GLY A 176 6.64 6.71 -15.61
N GLY A 177 5.43 7.10 -15.18
CA GLY A 177 5.01 7.00 -13.79
C GLY A 177 4.98 5.55 -13.28
N HIS A 178 4.48 4.59 -14.06
CA HIS A 178 4.53 3.19 -13.67
C HIS A 178 5.96 2.65 -13.57
N PHE A 179 6.82 3.00 -14.53
CA PHE A 179 8.23 2.60 -14.49
C PHE A 179 8.92 3.12 -13.22
N LEU A 180 8.77 4.42 -12.92
CA LEU A 180 9.35 5.04 -11.73
C LEU A 180 8.80 4.42 -10.43
N LEU A 181 7.50 4.11 -10.36
CA LEU A 181 6.93 3.40 -9.22
C LEU A 181 7.54 2.02 -9.03
N TYR A 182 7.79 1.26 -10.11
CA TYR A 182 8.46 -0.03 -9.98
C TYR A 182 9.89 0.11 -9.45
N CYS A 183 10.68 1.02 -10.02
CA CYS A 183 12.04 1.29 -9.54
C CYS A 183 12.04 1.70 -8.07
N LEU A 184 11.09 2.54 -7.67
CA LEU A 184 11.01 3.06 -6.32
C LEU A 184 10.58 2.00 -5.29
N LEU A 185 9.61 1.15 -5.64
CA LEU A 185 9.21 0.03 -4.78
C LEU A 185 10.34 -0.98 -4.59
N ILE A 186 11.13 -1.23 -5.63
CA ILE A 186 12.33 -2.06 -5.52
C ILE A 186 13.36 -1.39 -4.61
N ALA A 187 13.69 -0.12 -4.87
CA ALA A 187 14.71 0.61 -4.12
C ALA A 187 14.36 0.72 -2.62
N ILE A 188 13.10 1.03 -2.28
CA ILE A 188 12.69 1.15 -0.88
C ILE A 188 12.71 -0.21 -0.17
N SER A 189 12.33 -1.30 -0.85
CA SER A 189 12.45 -2.64 -0.28
C SER A 189 13.90 -3.09 -0.08
N LEU A 190 14.78 -2.87 -1.07
CA LEU A 190 16.19 -3.25 -0.96
C LEU A 190 16.91 -2.46 0.13
N THR A 191 16.66 -1.15 0.23
CA THR A 191 17.19 -0.33 1.33
C THR A 191 16.67 -0.80 2.68
N GLY A 192 15.40 -1.24 2.78
CA GLY A 192 14.87 -1.86 4.00
C GLY A 192 15.55 -3.17 4.36
N LEU A 193 15.81 -4.06 3.39
CA LEU A 193 16.57 -5.29 3.61
C LEU A 193 18.02 -5.03 4.05
N ALA A 194 18.64 -3.94 3.58
CA ALA A 194 19.98 -3.52 4.00
C ALA A 194 20.02 -2.92 5.43
N LEU A 195 18.87 -2.49 5.95
CA LEU A 195 18.74 -2.06 7.35
C LEU A 195 18.39 -3.21 8.30
N ALA A 196 17.92 -4.35 7.77
CA ALA A 196 17.60 -5.51 8.57
C ALA A 196 18.87 -6.16 9.13
N THR A 197 18.87 -6.46 10.44
CA THR A 197 19.99 -7.09 11.13
C THR A 197 19.93 -8.63 11.12
N ALA A 198 18.80 -9.18 10.70
CA ALA A 198 18.57 -10.62 10.59
C ALA A 198 17.63 -10.92 9.40
N PRO A 199 17.62 -12.17 8.91
CA PRO A 199 16.65 -12.61 7.92
C PRO A 199 15.21 -12.37 8.38
N ILE A 200 14.34 -11.98 7.43
CA ILE A 200 12.96 -11.62 7.71
C ILE A 200 12.04 -12.81 7.42
N PRO A 201 11.34 -13.37 8.42
CA PRO A 201 10.36 -14.43 8.20
C PRO A 201 9.15 -13.92 7.42
N LEU A 202 8.78 -14.62 6.35
CA LEU A 202 7.61 -14.30 5.54
C LEU A 202 6.97 -15.56 4.95
N LEU A 203 5.80 -15.96 5.45
CA LEU A 203 5.00 -17.10 4.94
C LEU A 203 5.81 -18.41 4.83
N GLY A 204 6.65 -18.72 5.82
CA GLY A 204 7.51 -19.91 5.81
C GLY A 204 8.81 -19.74 5.01
N LEU A 205 8.99 -18.62 4.31
CA LEU A 205 10.26 -18.23 3.72
C LEU A 205 11.07 -17.39 4.73
N SER A 206 12.38 -17.36 4.52
CA SER A 206 13.30 -16.47 5.22
C SER A 206 13.96 -15.57 4.19
N LEU A 207 13.51 -14.30 4.12
CA LEU A 207 14.09 -13.33 3.19
C LEU A 207 15.46 -12.90 3.71
N PRO A 208 16.51 -12.90 2.87
CA PRO A 208 17.83 -12.50 3.29
C PRO A 208 17.87 -11.01 3.64
N ASN A 209 18.59 -10.66 4.70
CA ASN A 209 19.06 -9.29 4.87
C ASN A 209 20.22 -9.02 3.90
N LEU A 210 20.38 -7.76 3.51
CA LEU A 210 21.46 -7.35 2.61
C LEU A 210 22.64 -6.77 3.42
N PRO A 211 23.85 -6.72 2.84
CA PRO A 211 24.97 -6.06 3.48
C PRO A 211 24.62 -4.63 3.90
N PRO A 212 24.98 -4.22 5.13
CA PRO A 212 24.72 -2.86 5.60
C PRO A 212 25.34 -1.82 4.67
N SER A 213 24.64 -0.71 4.47
CA SER A 213 25.11 0.40 3.63
C SER A 213 24.80 1.74 4.30
N PRO A 214 25.76 2.68 4.35
CA PRO A 214 25.57 3.98 5.00
C PRO A 214 24.51 4.84 4.31
N ILE A 215 24.22 4.58 3.03
CA ILE A 215 23.18 5.30 2.28
C ILE A 215 21.79 4.70 2.47
N ALA A 216 21.66 3.47 3.00
CA ALA A 216 20.37 2.78 3.10
C ALA A 216 19.43 3.52 4.06
N GLU A 217 19.94 3.98 5.20
CA GLU A 217 19.12 4.67 6.21
C GLU A 217 18.49 5.98 5.71
N PRO A 218 19.27 6.97 5.22
CA PRO A 218 18.67 8.21 4.73
C PRO A 218 17.76 7.99 3.52
N LEU A 219 18.08 7.02 2.65
CA LEU A 219 17.21 6.67 1.53
C LEU A 219 15.88 6.09 2.01
N HIS A 220 15.92 5.08 2.89
CA HIS A 220 14.73 4.36 3.32
C HIS A 220 13.83 5.21 4.23
N ARG A 221 14.40 6.04 5.10
CA ARG A 221 13.65 6.81 6.10
C ARG A 221 13.14 8.15 5.59
N ILE A 222 13.80 8.75 4.60
CA ILE A 222 13.52 10.13 4.15
C ILE A 222 13.25 10.18 2.65
N VAL A 223 14.27 9.90 1.83
CA VAL A 223 14.23 10.22 0.39
C VAL A 223 13.18 9.39 -0.35
N LEU A 224 13.22 8.07 -0.22
CA LEU A 224 12.35 7.16 -0.97
C LEU A 224 10.89 7.25 -0.53
N PRO A 225 10.53 7.36 0.77
CA PRO A 225 9.15 7.60 1.19
C PRO A 225 8.55 8.89 0.64
N ILE A 226 9.31 9.99 0.59
CA ILE A 226 8.83 11.26 0.02
C ILE A 226 8.56 11.10 -1.48
N LEU A 227 9.52 10.54 -2.22
CA LEU A 227 9.32 10.26 -3.65
C LEU A 227 8.13 9.33 -3.88
N LEU A 228 7.92 8.36 -2.98
CA LEU A 228 6.85 7.39 -3.08
C LEU A 228 5.50 8.06 -2.87
N ALA A 229 5.38 8.91 -1.86
CA ALA A 229 4.17 9.67 -1.60
C ALA A 229 3.81 10.58 -2.80
N LEU A 230 4.79 11.28 -3.37
CA LEU A 230 4.60 12.17 -4.52
C LEU A 230 4.16 11.40 -5.78
N LEU A 231 4.87 10.32 -6.13
CA LEU A 231 4.52 9.50 -7.30
C LEU A 231 3.20 8.75 -7.10
N PHE A 232 2.91 8.30 -5.88
CA PHE A 232 1.63 7.67 -5.55
C PHE A 232 0.48 8.67 -5.71
N ALA A 233 0.63 9.91 -5.23
CA ALA A 233 -0.36 10.96 -5.41
C ALA A 233 -0.59 11.29 -6.89
N ALA A 234 0.49 11.41 -7.68
CA ALA A 234 0.41 11.63 -9.12
C ALA A 234 -0.28 10.46 -9.85
N HIS A 235 0.02 9.22 -9.46
CA HIS A 235 -0.62 8.01 -9.98
C HIS A 235 -2.12 7.99 -9.68
N LEU A 236 -2.51 8.29 -8.44
CA LEU A 236 -3.91 8.37 -8.04
C LEU A 236 -4.67 9.47 -8.82
N GLY A 237 -4.07 10.65 -8.97
CA GLY A 237 -4.64 11.74 -9.77
C GLY A 237 -4.83 11.35 -11.24
N GLY A 238 -3.84 10.66 -11.83
CA GLY A 238 -3.94 10.10 -13.17
C GLY A 238 -5.09 9.09 -13.32
N ALA A 239 -5.26 8.21 -12.33
CA ALA A 239 -6.32 7.21 -12.31
C ALA A 239 -7.72 7.87 -12.23
N VAL A 240 -7.90 8.85 -11.34
CA VAL A 240 -9.17 9.60 -11.21
C VAL A 240 -9.50 10.32 -12.51
N LYS A 241 -8.52 10.97 -13.14
CA LYS A 241 -8.69 11.64 -14.44
C LYS A 241 -9.10 10.66 -15.54
N ALA A 242 -8.50 9.47 -15.58
CA ALA A 242 -8.86 8.44 -16.55
C ALA A 242 -10.29 7.93 -16.36
N ILE A 243 -10.69 7.68 -15.10
CA ILE A 243 -12.07 7.26 -14.76
C ILE A 243 -13.09 8.32 -15.19
N GLY A 244 -12.80 9.61 -14.93
CA GLY A 244 -13.68 10.71 -15.32
C GLY A 244 -13.84 10.88 -16.83
N ARG A 245 -12.87 10.43 -17.65
CA ARG A 245 -12.99 10.43 -19.11
C ARG A 245 -13.86 9.29 -19.64
N MET A 246 -13.89 8.14 -18.96
CA MET A 246 -14.73 6.99 -19.34
C MET A 246 -16.21 7.17 -18.93
N ALA A 247 -16.50 8.12 -18.04
CA ALA A 247 -17.84 8.40 -17.55
C ALA A 247 -18.60 9.47 -18.36
N ARG A 248 -17.94 10.10 -19.33
CA ARG A 248 -18.53 11.02 -20.31
C ARG A 248 -18.71 10.29 -21.62
#